data_AF-A0A1V6CFH4-F1
#
_entry.id   AF-A0A1V6CFH4-F1
#
_cell.length_a   1.000
_cell.length_b   1.000
_cell.length_c   1.000
_cell.angle_alpha   90.00
_cell.angle_beta   90.00
_cell.angle_gamma   90.00
#
_symmetry.space_group_name_H-M   'P 1'
#
loop_
_entity.id
_entity.type
_entity.pdbx_description
1 polymer ?
#
loop_
_entity_poly.entity_id
_entity_poly.type
_entity_poly.pdbx_seq_one_letter_code
_entity_poly.pdbx_strand_id
1 'polypeptide(L)'
;MKISFCLITKGDDELSSVKRCVASVRPYIDTVHIQANSDKTVKTKKWCEDNGFDYQYRKWTDSFAEARNANWEQVPNDTDWIFWMDSDDVLVGGEYLRDIALSSHKQGLHAVFMDYWYGCKFNGVPSEETLVDIELKHNRERLLRPGSFVWKNRLHETPVEKTGINYRYSQVKYSDKNPIAVLHLNATRDEDPMVTQKRVDRNKRLLEMQLDDERRDGEADPRTLLYLMKIYQSSGSRDDIDRCIEFGEEYLQKSGWDEERAVCLGILGKCYASINQEQKAIKCLLAAIDQYPYEPIYGFYLARVYHNLGQYKKMKHWLIRSLEMDDGGVVSSMDNLLERKILAAELLVALYTKAEKNPEKAFEAMSKLYELSPTESNKNTLALLEDMSELNRASRYVDKLSNYLYSIGQENKIPALVDLMPKEMAINPFAVQLKNKYSRPKVWEDNEIAYYASFGQKHFEEWTPESLKTGVGGSETAVISLSKEWAKLGYKVTVYGEPGKKMGVYDGVTYLPWYFFNPRDKFSTLIQWRSNFWADKVSAKRFYVDLHDIWHEVEYVDKLELIDGIFVKSKYQRKLAPSIPDEKFVIISNGINVLYEK
;
A
#
# COMPACT_ATOMS: atom_id res chain seq x y z
N MET A 1 -50.12 -17.07 5.05
CA MET A 1 -48.67 -16.85 5.06
C MET A 1 -48.30 -16.31 6.42
N LYS A 2 -47.88 -17.22 7.31
CA LYS A 2 -47.42 -16.90 8.67
C LYS A 2 -45.90 -16.89 8.71
N ILE A 3 -45.32 -15.79 9.15
CA ILE A 3 -43.88 -15.60 9.30
C ILE A 3 -43.55 -15.43 10.79
N SER A 4 -42.70 -16.32 11.30
CA SER A 4 -42.21 -16.25 12.68
C SER A 4 -40.80 -15.67 12.71
N PHE A 5 -40.58 -14.64 13.52
CA PHE A 5 -39.28 -14.04 13.74
C PHE A 5 -38.55 -14.69 14.92
N CYS A 6 -37.31 -15.10 14.69
CA CYS A 6 -36.45 -15.81 15.64
C CYS A 6 -35.17 -15.00 15.93
N LEU A 7 -34.86 -14.79 17.20
CA LEU A 7 -33.73 -13.99 17.65
C LEU A 7 -33.09 -14.58 18.92
N ILE A 8 -31.76 -14.60 18.96
CA ILE A 8 -30.98 -14.93 20.16
C ILE A 8 -30.35 -13.66 20.74
N THR A 9 -30.16 -13.59 22.06
CA THR A 9 -29.58 -12.42 22.72
C THR A 9 -28.83 -12.76 24.01
N LYS A 10 -27.88 -11.91 24.43
CA LYS A 10 -27.27 -11.90 25.77
C LYS A 10 -28.16 -11.27 26.84
N GLY A 11 -29.47 -11.20 26.62
CA GLY A 11 -30.44 -10.74 27.60
C GLY A 11 -30.33 -9.23 27.85
N ASP A 12 -30.32 -8.84 29.13
CA ASP A 12 -30.48 -7.44 29.54
C ASP A 12 -29.37 -6.52 29.02
N ASP A 13 -28.17 -7.07 28.77
CA ASP A 13 -27.03 -6.33 28.25
C ASP A 13 -27.24 -5.88 26.78
N GLU A 14 -28.16 -6.52 26.03
CA GLU A 14 -28.45 -6.24 24.61
C GLU A 14 -29.88 -5.74 24.38
N LEU A 15 -30.66 -5.47 25.43
CA LEU A 15 -32.09 -5.12 25.33
C LEU A 15 -32.37 -3.92 24.42
N SER A 16 -31.49 -2.90 24.41
CA SER A 16 -31.63 -1.76 23.50
C SER A 16 -31.52 -2.16 22.02
N SER A 17 -30.57 -3.04 21.70
CA SER A 17 -30.39 -3.60 20.36
C SER A 17 -31.58 -4.48 19.98
N VAL A 18 -32.01 -5.39 20.88
CA VAL A 18 -33.19 -6.24 20.67
C VAL A 18 -34.44 -5.41 20.34
N LYS A 19 -34.70 -4.34 21.09
CA LYS A 19 -35.83 -3.44 20.84
C LYS A 19 -35.80 -2.85 19.44
N ARG A 20 -34.63 -2.38 19.00
CA ARG A 20 -34.43 -1.80 17.67
C ARG A 20 -34.58 -2.85 16.56
N CYS A 21 -33.96 -4.00 16.73
CA CYS A 21 -34.06 -5.14 15.81
C CYS A 21 -35.52 -5.59 15.63
N VAL A 22 -36.25 -5.84 16.72
CA VAL A 22 -37.66 -6.23 16.67
C VAL A 22 -38.53 -5.13 16.06
N ALA A 23 -38.29 -3.86 16.38
CA ALA A 23 -39.05 -2.75 15.79
C ALA A 23 -38.96 -2.71 14.26
N SER A 24 -37.79 -3.03 13.69
CA SER A 24 -37.58 -3.03 12.23
C SER A 24 -38.37 -4.11 11.49
N VAL A 25 -38.69 -5.24 12.14
CA VAL A 25 -39.34 -6.38 11.51
C VAL A 25 -40.80 -6.57 11.95
N ARG A 26 -41.17 -6.08 13.14
CA ARG A 26 -42.48 -6.32 13.78
C ARG A 26 -43.70 -6.07 12.88
N PRO A 27 -43.74 -5.02 12.02
CA PRO A 27 -44.89 -4.78 11.14
C PRO A 27 -45.12 -5.88 10.09
N TYR A 28 -44.09 -6.67 9.79
CA TYR A 28 -44.05 -7.56 8.63
C TYR A 28 -44.11 -9.05 9.01
N ILE A 29 -44.13 -9.37 10.30
CA ILE A 29 -44.16 -10.74 10.85
C ILE A 29 -45.41 -10.98 11.71
N ASP A 30 -45.68 -12.25 12.01
CA ASP A 30 -46.88 -12.68 12.74
C ASP A 30 -46.56 -13.04 14.20
N THR A 31 -45.43 -13.69 14.47
CA THR A 31 -44.98 -14.05 15.82
C THR A 31 -43.50 -13.72 16.05
N VAL A 32 -43.11 -13.49 17.31
CA VAL A 32 -41.74 -13.15 17.72
C VAL A 32 -41.31 -14.12 18.82
N HIS A 33 -40.17 -14.79 18.62
CA HIS A 33 -39.61 -15.76 19.55
C HIS A 33 -38.18 -15.37 19.92
N ILE A 34 -37.95 -15.08 21.20
CA ILE A 34 -36.66 -14.58 21.70
C ILE A 34 -36.05 -15.60 22.66
N GLN A 35 -34.78 -15.93 22.42
CA GLN A 35 -33.99 -16.85 23.24
C GLN A 35 -32.82 -16.10 23.89
N ALA A 36 -32.83 -15.97 25.21
CA ALA A 36 -31.73 -15.39 25.96
C ALA A 36 -30.73 -16.45 26.43
N ASN A 37 -29.44 -16.11 26.33
CA ASN A 37 -28.32 -17.02 26.65
C ASN A 37 -27.49 -16.58 27.88
N SER A 38 -27.80 -15.40 28.43
CA SER A 38 -27.17 -14.82 29.62
C SER A 38 -28.07 -14.98 30.83
N ASP A 39 -27.49 -15.04 32.04
CA ASP A 39 -28.22 -15.10 33.31
C ASP A 39 -28.95 -13.79 33.65
N LYS A 40 -28.49 -12.66 33.09
CA LYS A 40 -29.17 -11.35 33.21
C LYS A 40 -30.37 -11.25 32.26
N THR A 41 -31.55 -11.57 32.76
CA THR A 41 -32.76 -11.76 31.93
C THR A 41 -33.98 -10.93 32.35
N VAL A 42 -33.93 -10.25 33.49
CA VAL A 42 -35.10 -9.67 34.15
C VAL A 42 -35.78 -8.62 33.28
N LYS A 43 -35.00 -7.69 32.72
CA LYS A 43 -35.54 -6.59 31.90
C LYS A 43 -36.05 -7.08 30.56
N THR A 44 -35.33 -8.02 29.95
CA THR A 44 -35.65 -8.58 28.63
C THR A 44 -36.91 -9.42 28.68
N LYS A 45 -37.00 -10.31 29.69
CA LYS A 45 -38.20 -11.12 29.93
C LYS A 45 -39.43 -10.23 30.12
N LYS A 46 -39.34 -9.23 31.01
CA LYS A 46 -40.43 -8.29 31.27
C LYS A 46 -40.87 -7.57 29.99
N TRP A 47 -39.92 -7.10 29.18
CA TRP A 47 -40.25 -6.42 27.94
C TRP A 47 -40.94 -7.34 26.92
N CYS A 48 -40.52 -8.61 26.82
CA CYS A 48 -41.18 -9.58 25.96
C CYS A 48 -42.62 -9.85 26.42
N GLU A 49 -42.84 -10.06 27.73
CA GLU A 49 -44.18 -10.23 28.33
C GLU A 49 -45.08 -9.03 28.05
N ASP A 50 -44.58 -7.81 28.28
CA ASP A 50 -45.31 -6.55 28.07
C ASP A 50 -45.71 -6.36 26.59
N ASN A 51 -45.06 -7.04 25.64
CA ASN A 51 -45.34 -6.95 24.19
C ASN A 51 -45.95 -8.23 23.58
N GLY A 52 -46.21 -9.26 24.39
CA GLY A 52 -46.76 -10.54 23.92
C GLY A 52 -45.81 -11.34 23.03
N PHE A 53 -44.51 -11.27 23.29
CA PHE A 53 -43.49 -12.05 22.58
C PHE A 53 -43.15 -13.32 23.37
N ASP A 54 -42.87 -14.40 22.65
CA ASP A 54 -42.40 -15.63 23.27
C ASP A 54 -40.96 -15.45 23.75
N TYR A 55 -40.70 -15.89 24.98
CA TYR A 55 -39.41 -15.72 25.63
C TYR A 55 -38.97 -17.01 26.32
N GLN A 56 -37.74 -17.43 26.06
CA GLN A 56 -37.08 -18.50 26.80
C GLN A 56 -35.66 -18.12 27.20
N TYR A 57 -35.23 -18.68 28.33
CA TYR A 57 -33.85 -18.61 28.79
C TYR A 57 -33.23 -20.01 28.75
N ARG A 58 -32.03 -20.11 28.19
CA ARG A 58 -31.16 -21.29 28.29
C ARG A 58 -29.76 -20.81 28.60
N LYS A 59 -29.07 -21.50 29.50
CA LYS A 59 -27.69 -21.16 29.84
C LYS A 59 -26.80 -21.34 28.62
N TRP A 60 -25.88 -20.39 28.38
CA TRP A 60 -24.87 -20.51 27.31
C TRP A 60 -24.00 -21.77 27.48
N THR A 61 -23.89 -22.55 26.40
CA THR A 61 -23.18 -23.84 26.32
C THR A 61 -22.00 -23.83 25.35
N ASP A 62 -21.47 -22.65 25.00
CA ASP A 62 -20.42 -22.50 23.99
C ASP A 62 -20.86 -23.03 22.60
N SER A 63 -22.14 -22.83 22.25
CA SER A 63 -22.72 -23.22 20.96
C SER A 63 -23.85 -22.28 20.53
N PHE A 64 -23.63 -21.50 19.46
CA PHE A 64 -24.67 -20.68 18.86
C PHE A 64 -25.78 -21.51 18.21
N ALA A 65 -25.42 -22.63 17.56
CA ALA A 65 -26.40 -23.54 16.96
C ALA A 65 -27.38 -24.12 17.99
N GLU A 66 -26.92 -24.50 19.18
CA GLU A 66 -27.81 -25.00 20.23
C GLU A 66 -28.84 -23.94 20.65
N ALA A 67 -28.41 -22.70 20.82
CA ALA A 67 -29.31 -21.60 21.14
C ALA A 67 -30.32 -21.32 20.01
N ARG A 68 -29.88 -21.36 18.75
CA ARG A 68 -30.77 -21.16 17.59
C ARG A 68 -31.80 -22.29 17.45
N ASN A 69 -31.38 -23.54 17.61
CA ASN A 69 -32.27 -24.69 17.57
C ASN A 69 -33.30 -24.63 18.72
N ALA A 70 -32.87 -24.29 19.93
CA ALA A 70 -33.77 -24.04 21.06
C ALA A 70 -34.79 -22.92 20.79
N ASN A 71 -34.38 -21.88 20.08
CA ASN A 71 -35.28 -20.81 19.67
C ASN A 71 -36.31 -21.28 18.64
N TRP A 72 -35.89 -22.11 17.67
CA TRP A 72 -36.78 -22.68 16.66
C TRP A 72 -37.80 -23.68 17.21
N GLU A 73 -37.50 -24.36 18.33
CA GLU A 73 -38.47 -25.22 19.03
C GLU A 73 -39.71 -24.44 19.53
N GLN A 74 -39.62 -23.11 19.63
CA GLN A 74 -40.73 -22.24 20.06
C GLN A 74 -41.68 -21.89 18.92
N VAL A 75 -41.26 -22.11 17.67
CA VAL A 75 -42.02 -21.69 16.48
C VAL A 75 -43.29 -22.55 16.33
N PRO A 76 -44.48 -21.94 16.16
CA PRO A 76 -45.72 -22.68 15.97
C PRO A 76 -45.69 -23.60 14.75
N ASN A 77 -46.33 -24.77 14.85
CA ASN A 77 -46.38 -25.75 13.76
C ASN A 77 -47.09 -25.25 12.48
N ASP A 78 -47.91 -24.21 12.58
CA ASP A 78 -48.64 -23.59 11.45
C ASP A 78 -47.90 -22.41 10.82
N THR A 79 -46.62 -22.24 11.17
CA THR A 79 -45.71 -21.27 10.55
C THR A 79 -45.35 -21.70 9.13
N ASP A 80 -45.37 -20.77 8.18
CA ASP A 80 -44.96 -21.02 6.79
C ASP A 80 -43.46 -20.71 6.58
N TRP A 81 -42.93 -19.69 7.27
CA TRP A 81 -41.55 -19.24 7.18
C TRP A 81 -40.98 -18.81 8.54
N ILE A 82 -39.72 -19.17 8.80
CA ILE A 82 -38.91 -18.59 9.88
C ILE A 82 -38.03 -17.50 9.27
N PHE A 83 -38.09 -16.30 9.84
CA PHE A 83 -37.15 -15.22 9.59
C PHE A 83 -36.23 -15.05 10.80
N TRP A 84 -34.93 -14.84 10.59
CA TRP A 84 -34.00 -14.67 11.70
C TRP A 84 -32.97 -13.58 11.46
N MET A 85 -32.60 -12.90 12.53
CA MET A 85 -31.57 -11.87 12.56
C MET A 85 -30.80 -11.91 13.90
N ASP A 86 -29.65 -11.25 13.95
CA ASP A 86 -28.93 -11.02 15.19
C ASP A 86 -29.53 -9.85 15.95
N SER A 87 -29.28 -9.79 17.26
CA SER A 87 -29.89 -8.77 18.12
C SER A 87 -29.48 -7.33 17.77
N ASP A 88 -28.36 -7.19 17.06
CA ASP A 88 -27.74 -5.96 16.59
C ASP A 88 -27.96 -5.70 15.08
N ASP A 89 -28.83 -6.49 14.45
CA ASP A 89 -29.27 -6.27 13.07
C ASP A 89 -30.53 -5.37 12.99
N VAL A 90 -30.75 -4.80 11.81
CA VAL A 90 -31.96 -4.06 11.41
C VAL A 90 -32.38 -4.51 10.00
N LEU A 91 -33.68 -4.73 9.81
CA LEU A 91 -34.24 -5.01 8.49
C LEU A 91 -34.50 -3.72 7.71
N VAL A 92 -33.80 -3.55 6.59
CA VAL A 92 -34.03 -2.47 5.61
C VAL A 92 -35.06 -2.94 4.59
N GLY A 93 -36.04 -2.10 4.26
CA GLY A 93 -37.10 -2.42 3.29
C GLY A 93 -37.98 -3.60 3.71
N GLY A 94 -38.35 -3.67 5.00
CA GLY A 94 -39.13 -4.79 5.53
C GLY A 94 -40.52 -4.95 4.88
N GLU A 95 -41.08 -3.91 4.26
CA GLU A 95 -42.35 -3.95 3.55
C GLU A 95 -42.38 -4.96 2.39
N TYR A 96 -41.22 -5.30 1.82
CA TYR A 96 -41.09 -6.29 0.75
C TYR A 96 -41.05 -7.74 1.27
N LEU A 97 -40.86 -7.95 2.58
CA LEU A 97 -40.64 -9.28 3.17
C LEU A 97 -41.82 -10.23 2.92
N ARG A 98 -43.06 -9.75 3.10
CA ARG A 98 -44.26 -10.59 2.94
C ARG A 98 -44.47 -11.02 1.49
N ASP A 99 -44.23 -10.14 0.53
CA ASP A 99 -44.37 -10.47 -0.89
C ASP A 99 -43.33 -11.48 -1.35
N ILE A 100 -42.09 -11.33 -0.86
CA ILE A 100 -41.01 -12.31 -1.09
C ILE A 100 -41.39 -13.67 -0.51
N ALA A 101 -41.87 -13.71 0.73
CA ALA A 101 -42.29 -14.96 1.38
C ALA A 101 -43.46 -15.63 0.64
N LEU A 102 -44.46 -14.86 0.20
CA LEU A 102 -45.60 -15.34 -0.58
C LEU A 102 -45.17 -15.92 -1.93
N SER A 103 -44.33 -15.20 -2.67
CA SER A 103 -43.80 -15.64 -3.96
C SER A 103 -42.96 -16.91 -3.82
N SER A 104 -42.07 -16.93 -2.82
CA SER A 104 -41.17 -18.06 -2.55
C SER A 104 -41.94 -19.31 -2.15
N HIS A 105 -43.02 -19.16 -1.37
CA HIS A 105 -43.89 -20.26 -1.01
C HIS A 105 -44.61 -20.85 -2.21
N LYS A 106 -45.16 -20.00 -3.11
CA LYS A 106 -45.80 -20.45 -4.36
C LYS A 106 -44.84 -21.22 -5.27
N GLN A 107 -43.57 -20.83 -5.26
CA GLN A 107 -42.52 -21.51 -6.02
C GLN A 107 -42.04 -22.82 -5.37
N GLY A 108 -42.47 -23.11 -4.14
CA GLY A 108 -42.05 -24.29 -3.38
C GLY A 108 -40.58 -24.24 -2.96
N LEU A 109 -40.09 -23.05 -2.60
CA LEU A 109 -38.73 -22.86 -2.08
C LEU A 109 -38.64 -23.25 -0.60
N HIS A 110 -37.43 -23.62 -0.18
CA HIS A 110 -37.10 -23.94 1.20
C HIS A 110 -36.32 -22.81 1.87
N ALA A 111 -35.51 -22.06 1.11
CA ALA A 111 -34.76 -20.92 1.63
C ALA A 111 -34.79 -19.72 0.68
N VAL A 112 -34.68 -18.52 1.24
CA VAL A 112 -34.42 -17.29 0.50
C VAL A 112 -33.20 -16.60 1.12
N PHE A 113 -32.19 -16.38 0.28
CA PHE A 113 -31.01 -15.60 0.63
C PHE A 113 -31.28 -14.11 0.41
N MET A 114 -30.77 -13.29 1.31
CA MET A 114 -30.82 -11.83 1.24
C MET A 114 -29.43 -11.26 1.46
N ASP A 115 -29.17 -10.08 0.88
CA ASP A 115 -27.96 -9.33 1.15
C ASP A 115 -27.88 -8.95 2.63
N TYR A 116 -26.72 -9.19 3.22
CA TYR A 116 -26.38 -8.80 4.58
C TYR A 116 -25.18 -7.86 4.56
N TRP A 117 -25.42 -6.63 4.99
CA TRP A 117 -24.42 -5.58 5.11
C TRP A 117 -23.79 -5.70 6.50
N TYR A 118 -22.75 -6.54 6.57
CA TYR A 118 -22.12 -6.96 7.82
C TYR A 118 -21.18 -5.91 8.40
N GLY A 119 -20.46 -5.16 7.56
CA GLY A 119 -19.58 -4.07 7.98
C GLY A 119 -19.97 -2.79 7.25
N CYS A 120 -20.36 -1.78 8.02
CA CYS A 120 -20.91 -0.54 7.51
C CYS A 120 -20.22 0.67 8.16
N LYS A 121 -20.10 1.75 7.38
CA LYS A 121 -19.65 3.05 7.85
C LYS A 121 -20.85 3.94 8.10
N PHE A 122 -20.88 4.59 9.26
CA PHE A 122 -21.95 5.49 9.66
C PHE A 122 -21.43 6.89 9.94
N ASN A 123 -22.28 7.91 9.75
CA ASN A 123 -22.03 9.28 10.18
C ASN A 123 -22.92 9.62 11.39
N GLY A 124 -22.46 9.26 12.59
CA GLY A 124 -23.21 9.45 13.84
C GLY A 124 -23.58 8.11 14.49
N VAL A 125 -24.73 8.08 15.17
CA VAL A 125 -25.24 6.85 15.82
C VAL A 125 -25.63 5.85 14.72
N PRO A 126 -25.11 4.60 14.74
CA PRO A 126 -25.42 3.60 13.71
C PRO A 126 -26.92 3.36 13.52
N SER A 127 -27.40 3.65 12.31
CA SER A 127 -28.77 3.41 11.86
C SER A 127 -28.83 3.41 10.32
N GLU A 128 -29.99 3.09 9.76
CA GLU A 128 -30.21 3.16 8.31
C GLU A 128 -30.00 4.60 7.78
N GLU A 129 -30.46 5.61 8.53
CA GLU A 129 -30.38 7.02 8.12
C GLU A 129 -28.95 7.59 8.15
N THR A 130 -28.07 7.00 8.96
CA THR A 130 -26.67 7.44 9.09
C THR A 130 -25.71 6.59 8.27
N LEU A 131 -26.19 5.57 7.53
CA LEU A 131 -25.38 4.71 6.68
C LEU A 131 -24.73 5.52 5.54
N VAL A 132 -23.40 5.43 5.43
CA VAL A 132 -22.58 6.15 4.45
C VAL A 132 -22.02 5.22 3.38
N ASP A 133 -21.50 4.06 3.79
CA ASP A 133 -20.89 3.08 2.89
C ASP A 133 -21.05 1.66 3.46
N ILE A 134 -21.11 0.68 2.56
CA ILE A 134 -21.12 -0.76 2.89
C ILE A 134 -19.72 -1.29 2.58
N GLU A 135 -18.98 -1.61 3.64
CA GLU A 135 -17.57 -2.00 3.56
C GLU A 135 -17.37 -3.52 3.46
N LEU A 136 -18.31 -4.30 4.01
CA LEU A 136 -18.27 -5.75 4.07
C LEU A 136 -19.68 -6.32 3.89
N LYS A 137 -19.87 -7.19 2.91
CA LYS A 137 -21.18 -7.80 2.61
C LYS A 137 -21.08 -9.30 2.38
N HIS A 138 -22.16 -10.02 2.66
CA HIS A 138 -22.33 -11.40 2.22
C HIS A 138 -23.81 -11.73 2.05
N ASN A 139 -24.13 -12.87 1.42
CA ASN A 139 -25.50 -13.37 1.34
C ASN A 139 -25.78 -14.33 2.49
N ARG A 140 -26.93 -14.18 3.16
CA ARG A 140 -27.41 -15.17 4.14
C ARG A 140 -28.81 -15.62 3.83
N GLU A 141 -29.04 -16.88 4.13
CA GLU A 141 -30.34 -17.51 4.23
C GLU A 141 -31.15 -16.87 5.35
N ARG A 142 -32.10 -15.99 4.99
CA ARG A 142 -32.88 -15.21 5.99
C ARG A 142 -34.31 -15.70 6.16
N LEU A 143 -34.94 -16.20 5.10
CA LEU A 143 -36.24 -16.90 5.19
C LEU A 143 -36.02 -18.40 5.02
N LEU A 144 -36.45 -19.19 5.99
CA LEU A 144 -36.24 -20.64 6.03
C LEU A 144 -37.56 -21.35 6.30
N ARG A 145 -37.87 -22.37 5.51
CA ARG A 145 -39.08 -23.17 5.68
C ARG A 145 -38.97 -24.01 6.96
N PRO A 146 -39.95 -23.94 7.89
CA PRO A 146 -39.95 -24.74 9.10
C PRO A 146 -39.80 -26.24 8.82
N GLY A 147 -39.12 -26.94 9.73
CA GLY A 147 -38.86 -28.37 9.61
C GLY A 147 -37.80 -28.77 8.58
N SER A 148 -37.37 -27.86 7.69
CA SER A 148 -36.46 -28.18 6.59
C SER A 148 -34.98 -28.08 6.96
N PHE A 149 -34.64 -27.35 8.01
CA PHE A 149 -33.25 -27.06 8.39
C PHE A 149 -32.98 -27.39 9.86
N VAL A 150 -31.70 -27.48 10.21
CA VAL A 150 -31.18 -27.55 11.57
C VAL A 150 -29.89 -26.74 11.64
N TRP A 151 -29.70 -25.95 12.70
CA TRP A 151 -28.44 -25.26 12.91
C TRP A 151 -27.35 -26.24 13.32
N LYS A 152 -26.19 -26.13 12.68
CA LYS A 152 -24.96 -26.84 13.06
C LYS A 152 -23.84 -25.83 13.34
N ASN A 153 -22.78 -26.33 13.99
CA ASN A 153 -21.54 -25.65 14.35
C ASN A 153 -21.65 -24.71 15.57
N ARG A 154 -20.58 -24.65 16.38
CA ARG A 154 -20.51 -23.85 17.60
C ARG A 154 -20.46 -22.35 17.31
N LEU A 155 -19.74 -21.97 16.26
CA LEU A 155 -19.57 -20.61 15.73
C LEU A 155 -19.77 -20.62 14.22
N HIS A 156 -20.18 -19.48 13.65
CA HIS A 156 -20.53 -19.38 12.23
C HIS A 156 -21.60 -20.42 11.89
N GLU A 157 -22.56 -20.52 12.81
CA GLU A 157 -23.62 -21.47 12.70
C GLU A 157 -24.35 -21.25 11.38
N THR A 158 -24.63 -22.36 10.71
CA THR A 158 -25.30 -22.36 9.41
C THR A 158 -26.47 -23.33 9.50
N PRO A 159 -27.67 -22.94 9.06
CA PRO A 159 -28.79 -23.85 9.00
C PRO A 159 -28.57 -24.76 7.79
N VAL A 160 -28.32 -26.03 8.07
CA VAL A 160 -28.16 -27.06 7.04
C VAL A 160 -29.47 -27.80 6.84
N GLU A 161 -29.73 -28.22 5.61
CA GLU A 161 -30.90 -29.01 5.26
C GLU A 161 -30.93 -30.36 6.00
N LYS A 162 -32.13 -30.80 6.39
CA LYS A 162 -32.31 -32.16 6.90
C LYS A 162 -32.24 -33.19 5.77
N THR A 163 -31.79 -34.40 6.10
CA THR A 163 -31.68 -35.51 5.17
C THR A 163 -33.01 -35.79 4.44
N GLY A 164 -32.93 -36.01 3.13
CA GLY A 164 -34.09 -36.38 2.29
C GLY A 164 -34.87 -35.18 1.72
N ILE A 165 -34.40 -33.95 1.93
CA ILE A 165 -35.00 -32.75 1.34
C ILE A 165 -34.35 -32.45 -0.01
N ASN A 166 -35.18 -32.31 -1.06
CA ASN A 166 -34.73 -31.75 -2.32
C ASN A 166 -34.65 -30.22 -2.19
N TYR A 167 -33.51 -29.74 -1.74
CA TYR A 167 -33.28 -28.35 -1.38
C TYR A 167 -33.46 -27.42 -2.59
N ARG A 168 -34.29 -26.39 -2.41
CA ARG A 168 -34.58 -25.36 -3.42
C ARG A 168 -34.51 -24.01 -2.75
N TYR A 169 -33.75 -23.08 -3.33
CA TYR A 169 -33.58 -21.75 -2.79
C TYR A 169 -33.61 -20.69 -3.88
N SER A 170 -33.82 -19.45 -3.48
CA SER A 170 -33.60 -18.28 -4.32
C SER A 170 -32.77 -17.24 -3.57
N GLN A 171 -32.31 -16.23 -4.28
CA GLN A 171 -31.62 -15.08 -3.72
C GLN A 171 -32.34 -13.80 -4.13
N VAL A 172 -32.53 -12.90 -3.18
CA VAL A 172 -33.01 -11.54 -3.39
C VAL A 172 -31.85 -10.60 -3.11
N LYS A 173 -31.32 -10.00 -4.18
CA LYS A 173 -30.30 -8.96 -4.06
C LYS A 173 -30.97 -7.63 -3.81
N TYR A 174 -30.33 -6.81 -2.99
CA TYR A 174 -30.69 -5.42 -2.83
C TYR A 174 -30.60 -4.70 -4.18
N SER A 175 -31.68 -4.03 -4.55
CA SER A 175 -31.80 -3.25 -5.79
C SER A 175 -32.99 -2.30 -5.69
N ASP A 176 -33.10 -1.34 -6.60
CA ASP A 176 -34.26 -0.43 -6.66
C ASP A 176 -35.61 -1.17 -6.77
N LYS A 177 -35.61 -2.40 -7.30
CA LYS A 177 -36.80 -3.25 -7.42
C LYS A 177 -37.10 -4.07 -6.16
N ASN A 178 -36.07 -4.39 -5.38
CA ASN A 178 -36.17 -5.16 -4.14
C ASN A 178 -35.21 -4.52 -3.12
N PRO A 179 -35.56 -3.36 -2.53
CA PRO A 179 -34.67 -2.62 -1.64
C PRO A 179 -34.68 -3.24 -0.23
N ILE A 180 -34.44 -4.55 -0.16
CA ILE A 180 -34.43 -5.33 1.08
C ILE A 180 -33.02 -5.84 1.39
N ALA A 181 -32.58 -5.60 2.62
CA ALA A 181 -31.30 -6.09 3.13
C ALA A 181 -31.37 -6.22 4.65
N VAL A 182 -30.46 -7.02 5.22
CA VAL A 182 -30.22 -7.01 6.66
C VAL A 182 -28.97 -6.16 6.92
N LEU A 183 -29.12 -5.13 7.75
CA LEU A 183 -28.07 -4.20 8.13
C LEU A 183 -27.54 -4.55 9.52
N HIS A 184 -26.25 -4.91 9.63
CA HIS A 184 -25.59 -5.09 10.91
C HIS A 184 -25.13 -3.74 11.47
N LEU A 185 -25.48 -3.41 12.71
CA LEU A 185 -25.14 -2.11 13.32
C LEU A 185 -23.89 -2.15 14.21
N ASN A 186 -23.41 -3.34 14.56
CA ASN A 186 -22.19 -3.53 15.34
C ASN A 186 -21.00 -3.85 14.41
N ALA A 187 -19.79 -4.01 14.97
CA ALA A 187 -18.55 -4.25 14.21
C ALA A 187 -18.16 -3.09 13.26
N THR A 188 -18.40 -1.84 13.69
CA THR A 188 -17.94 -0.64 12.99
C THR A 188 -16.42 -0.51 13.06
N ARG A 189 -15.80 0.13 12.06
CA ARG A 189 -14.36 0.44 12.04
C ARG A 189 -13.84 1.12 13.31
N ASP A 190 -14.66 1.96 13.93
CA ASP A 190 -14.29 2.75 15.11
C ASP A 190 -14.62 2.03 16.44
N GLU A 191 -14.93 0.74 16.39
CA GLU A 191 -15.13 -0.08 17.59
C GLU A 191 -13.83 -0.17 18.41
N ASP A 192 -13.97 -0.14 19.74
CA ASP A 192 -12.83 -0.28 20.64
C ASP A 192 -12.00 -1.55 20.29
N PRO A 193 -10.70 -1.41 19.99
CA PRO A 193 -9.83 -2.53 19.68
C PRO A 193 -9.87 -3.66 20.73
N MET A 194 -10.05 -3.32 22.01
CA MET A 194 -10.17 -4.31 23.08
C MET A 194 -11.46 -5.14 22.96
N VAL A 195 -12.56 -4.53 22.54
CA VAL A 195 -13.83 -5.23 22.31
C VAL A 195 -13.69 -6.16 21.10
N THR A 196 -13.11 -5.65 20.01
CA THR A 196 -12.82 -6.45 18.82
C THR A 196 -11.92 -7.64 19.14
N GLN A 197 -10.85 -7.44 19.89
CA GLN A 197 -9.93 -8.50 20.28
C GLN A 197 -10.62 -9.57 21.13
N LYS A 198 -11.40 -9.18 22.14
CA LYS A 198 -12.18 -10.14 22.97
C LYS A 198 -13.14 -10.98 22.13
N ARG A 199 -13.78 -10.39 21.11
CA ARG A 199 -14.66 -11.10 20.17
C ARG A 199 -13.85 -12.12 19.33
N VAL A 200 -12.70 -11.72 18.80
CA VAL A 200 -11.80 -12.60 18.04
C VAL A 200 -11.29 -13.76 18.90
N ASP A 201 -10.84 -13.50 20.14
CA ASP A 201 -10.32 -14.52 21.05
C ASP A 201 -11.39 -15.55 21.42
N ARG A 202 -12.62 -15.09 21.73
CA ARG A 202 -13.76 -15.98 21.96
C ARG A 202 -14.05 -16.84 20.74
N ASN A 203 -14.10 -16.22 19.56
CA ASN A 203 -14.39 -16.91 18.31
C ASN A 203 -13.34 -17.97 17.98
N LYS A 204 -12.05 -17.63 18.16
CA LYS A 204 -10.93 -18.57 18.02
C LYS A 204 -11.11 -19.77 18.95
N ARG A 205 -11.35 -19.54 20.25
CA ARG A 205 -11.57 -20.62 21.23
C ARG A 205 -12.73 -21.54 20.82
N LEU A 206 -13.85 -20.98 20.37
CA LEU A 206 -15.02 -21.78 19.98
C LEU A 206 -14.77 -22.65 18.76
N LEU A 207 -14.03 -22.15 17.76
CA LEU A 207 -13.65 -22.92 16.58
C LEU A 207 -12.58 -23.98 16.89
N GLU A 208 -11.63 -23.69 17.78
CA GLU A 208 -10.66 -24.69 18.26
C GLU A 208 -11.37 -25.83 18.99
N MET A 209 -12.31 -25.51 19.91
CA MET A 209 -13.14 -26.52 20.57
C MET A 209 -13.96 -27.35 19.57
N GLN A 210 -14.51 -26.71 18.53
CA GLN A 210 -15.23 -27.42 17.49
C GLN A 210 -14.32 -28.35 16.69
N LEU A 211 -13.12 -27.89 16.30
CA LEU A 211 -12.14 -28.71 15.59
C LEU A 211 -11.72 -29.92 16.42
N ASP A 212 -11.52 -29.74 17.73
CA ASP A 212 -11.20 -30.84 18.66
C ASP A 212 -12.34 -31.87 18.75
N ASP A 213 -13.59 -31.40 18.81
CA ASP A 213 -14.77 -32.26 18.78
C ASP A 213 -14.86 -33.05 17.45
N GLU A 214 -14.71 -32.36 16.32
CA GLU A 214 -14.75 -32.95 14.98
C GLU A 214 -13.65 -34.00 14.78
N ARG A 215 -12.42 -33.72 15.22
CA ARG A 215 -11.28 -34.65 15.13
C ARG A 215 -11.40 -35.83 16.09
N ARG A 216 -12.09 -35.66 17.23
CA ARG A 216 -12.37 -36.77 18.15
C ARG A 216 -13.44 -37.69 17.57
N ASP A 217 -14.48 -37.13 16.98
CA ASP A 217 -15.67 -37.87 16.55
C ASP A 217 -15.59 -38.32 15.07
N GLY A 218 -14.57 -37.86 14.34
CA GLY A 218 -14.30 -38.20 12.94
C GLY A 218 -13.18 -37.36 12.32
N GLU A 219 -13.48 -36.73 11.19
CA GLU A 219 -12.57 -35.84 10.50
C GLU A 219 -12.97 -34.37 10.69
N ALA A 220 -11.99 -33.47 10.63
CA ALA A 220 -12.24 -32.02 10.63
C ALA A 220 -13.19 -31.61 9.50
N ASP A 221 -14.17 -30.76 9.82
CA ASP A 221 -15.03 -30.14 8.82
C ASP A 221 -14.18 -29.11 8.03
N PRO A 222 -14.18 -29.17 6.67
CA PRO A 222 -13.44 -28.22 5.86
C PRO A 222 -13.75 -26.75 6.20
N ARG A 223 -15.00 -26.41 6.56
CA ARG A 223 -15.36 -25.03 6.92
C ARG A 223 -14.71 -24.59 8.22
N THR A 224 -14.61 -25.49 9.21
CA THR A 224 -13.92 -25.20 10.48
C THR A 224 -12.46 -24.85 10.24
N LEU A 225 -11.78 -25.64 9.40
CA LEU A 225 -10.40 -25.36 8.97
C LEU A 225 -10.30 -23.98 8.30
N LEU A 226 -11.17 -23.68 7.34
CA LEU A 226 -11.14 -22.42 6.59
C LEU A 226 -11.42 -21.19 7.48
N TYR A 227 -12.32 -21.30 8.45
CA TYR A 227 -12.59 -20.21 9.40
C TYR A 227 -11.41 -19.99 10.36
N LEU A 228 -10.79 -21.06 10.87
CA LEU A 228 -9.58 -20.95 11.68
C LEU A 228 -8.44 -20.32 10.87
N MET A 229 -8.26 -20.72 9.61
CA MET A 229 -7.26 -20.12 8.71
C MET A 229 -7.42 -18.59 8.60
N LYS A 230 -8.65 -18.08 8.46
CA LYS A 230 -8.91 -16.63 8.40
C LYS A 230 -8.48 -15.90 9.68
N ILE A 231 -8.73 -16.50 10.84
CA ILE A 231 -8.32 -15.94 12.15
C ILE A 231 -6.80 -15.98 12.29
N TYR A 232 -6.18 -17.15 12.04
CA TYR A 232 -4.74 -17.35 12.17
C TYR A 232 -3.91 -16.53 11.19
N GLN A 233 -4.39 -16.35 9.95
CA GLN A 233 -3.72 -15.48 8.98
C GLN A 233 -3.72 -14.02 9.46
N SER A 234 -4.79 -13.58 10.13
CA SER A 234 -4.96 -12.20 10.59
C SER A 234 -4.10 -11.85 11.80
N SER A 235 -3.77 -12.81 12.68
CA SER A 235 -2.89 -12.56 13.84
C SER A 235 -1.42 -12.37 13.43
N GLY A 236 -0.99 -13.01 12.35
CA GLY A 236 0.33 -12.81 11.74
C GLY A 236 1.54 -13.36 12.53
N SER A 237 1.31 -14.04 13.66
CA SER A 237 2.40 -14.70 14.40
C SER A 237 2.96 -15.88 13.60
N ARG A 238 4.24 -16.22 13.78
CA ARG A 238 4.87 -17.30 13.01
C ARG A 238 4.14 -18.64 13.20
N ASP A 239 3.83 -18.98 14.45
CA ASP A 239 3.12 -20.21 14.80
C ASP A 239 1.72 -20.27 14.19
N ASP A 240 1.00 -19.15 14.19
CA ASP A 240 -0.34 -19.07 13.59
C ASP A 240 -0.27 -19.20 12.06
N ILE A 241 0.74 -18.61 11.41
CA ILE A 241 0.95 -18.77 9.97
C ILE A 241 1.28 -20.23 9.62
N ASP A 242 2.11 -20.91 10.41
CA ASP A 242 2.44 -22.32 10.18
C ASP A 242 1.19 -23.22 10.34
N ARG A 243 0.35 -22.97 11.37
CA ARG A 243 -0.95 -23.67 11.51
C ARG A 243 -1.89 -23.38 10.34
N CYS A 244 -1.94 -22.13 9.87
CA CYS A 244 -2.77 -21.75 8.74
C CYS A 244 -2.37 -22.51 7.47
N ILE A 245 -1.07 -22.71 7.25
CA ILE A 245 -0.56 -23.52 6.13
C ILE A 245 -0.97 -24.98 6.28
N GLU A 246 -0.79 -25.58 7.46
CA GLU A 246 -1.19 -26.96 7.75
C GLU A 246 -2.69 -27.18 7.47
N PHE A 247 -3.54 -26.30 7.98
CA PHE A 247 -5.00 -26.39 7.78
C PHE A 247 -5.40 -26.18 6.33
N GLY A 248 -4.71 -25.31 5.58
CA GLY A 248 -4.96 -25.12 4.16
C GLY A 248 -4.58 -26.34 3.32
N GLU A 249 -3.46 -26.98 3.63
CA GLU A 249 -3.04 -28.22 2.96
C GLU A 249 -4.02 -29.37 3.26
N GLU A 250 -4.52 -29.48 4.51
CA GLU A 250 -5.58 -30.43 4.88
C GLU A 250 -6.91 -30.11 4.16
N TYR A 251 -7.32 -28.84 4.14
CA TYR A 251 -8.56 -28.39 3.50
C TYR A 251 -8.62 -28.78 2.02
N LEU A 252 -7.52 -28.57 1.29
CA LEU A 252 -7.43 -28.84 -0.15
C LEU A 252 -7.52 -30.33 -0.50
N GLN A 253 -7.37 -31.24 0.47
CA GLN A 253 -7.60 -32.68 0.29
C GLN A 253 -9.08 -33.07 0.47
N LYS A 254 -9.89 -32.21 1.10
CA LYS A 254 -11.27 -32.52 1.51
C LYS A 254 -12.34 -31.80 0.70
N SER A 255 -12.13 -30.52 0.37
CA SER A 255 -13.15 -29.68 -0.27
C SER A 255 -13.14 -29.82 -1.80
N GLY A 256 -14.33 -29.80 -2.41
CA GLY A 256 -14.53 -29.90 -3.85
C GLY A 256 -15.15 -28.66 -4.52
N TRP A 257 -15.48 -27.60 -3.77
CA TRP A 257 -16.10 -26.40 -4.34
C TRP A 257 -15.03 -25.40 -4.77
N ASP A 258 -14.99 -25.08 -6.06
CA ASP A 258 -13.92 -24.28 -6.67
C ASP A 258 -13.75 -22.89 -6.01
N GLU A 259 -14.85 -22.21 -5.68
CA GLU A 259 -14.81 -20.89 -5.01
C GLU A 259 -14.17 -20.96 -3.61
N GLU A 260 -14.59 -21.88 -2.74
CA GLU A 260 -14.01 -22.00 -1.40
C GLU A 260 -12.55 -22.50 -1.45
N ARG A 261 -12.22 -23.37 -2.42
CA ARG A 261 -10.83 -23.77 -2.69
C ARG A 261 -9.98 -22.58 -3.12
N ALA A 262 -10.51 -21.68 -3.95
CA ALA A 262 -9.84 -20.44 -4.32
C ALA A 262 -9.59 -19.54 -3.10
N VAL A 263 -10.56 -19.42 -2.18
CA VAL A 263 -10.38 -18.68 -0.91
C VAL A 263 -9.25 -19.28 -0.07
N CYS A 264 -9.22 -20.61 0.09
CA CYS A 264 -8.14 -21.30 0.79
C CYS A 264 -6.76 -21.02 0.16
N LEU A 265 -6.67 -21.16 -1.17
CA LEU A 265 -5.44 -20.87 -1.94
C LEU A 265 -5.01 -19.40 -1.83
N GLY A 266 -5.97 -18.46 -1.81
CA GLY A 266 -5.72 -17.05 -1.57
C GLY A 266 -5.10 -16.79 -0.19
N ILE A 267 -5.63 -17.43 0.86
CA ILE A 267 -5.09 -17.35 2.22
C ILE A 267 -3.67 -17.94 2.27
N LEU A 268 -3.46 -19.13 1.70
CA LEU A 268 -2.12 -19.74 1.57
C LEU A 268 -1.13 -18.83 0.83
N GLY A 269 -1.60 -18.15 -0.22
CA GLY A 269 -0.84 -17.14 -0.95
C GLY A 269 -0.34 -16.02 -0.04
N LYS A 270 -1.22 -15.45 0.81
CA LYS A 270 -0.87 -14.43 1.80
C LYS A 270 0.12 -14.97 2.84
N CYS A 271 -0.11 -16.17 3.37
CA CYS A 271 0.75 -16.82 4.36
C CYS A 271 2.15 -17.08 3.82
N TYR A 272 2.30 -17.62 2.61
CA TYR A 272 3.61 -17.81 2.01
C TYR A 272 4.30 -16.48 1.70
N ALA A 273 3.56 -15.45 1.30
CA ALA A 273 4.13 -14.12 1.09
C ALA A 273 4.63 -13.49 2.40
N SER A 274 3.92 -13.66 3.52
CA SER A 274 4.32 -13.10 4.82
C SER A 274 5.58 -13.75 5.40
N ILE A 275 5.94 -14.94 4.92
CA ILE A 275 7.16 -15.65 5.32
C ILE A 275 8.26 -15.64 4.25
N ASN A 276 8.19 -14.69 3.30
CA ASN A 276 9.15 -14.51 2.21
C ASN A 276 9.35 -15.79 1.37
N GLN A 277 8.28 -16.54 1.12
CA GLN A 277 8.24 -17.67 0.17
C GLN A 277 7.44 -17.28 -1.07
N GLU A 278 7.89 -16.25 -1.78
CA GLU A 278 7.15 -15.58 -2.86
C GLU A 278 6.80 -16.53 -4.01
N GLN A 279 7.67 -17.48 -4.32
CA GLN A 279 7.38 -18.46 -5.39
C GLN A 279 6.25 -19.41 -5.03
N LYS A 280 6.12 -19.80 -3.76
CA LYS A 280 4.96 -20.58 -3.31
C LYS A 280 3.70 -19.73 -3.30
N ALA A 281 3.82 -18.48 -2.83
CA ALA A 281 2.71 -17.53 -2.86
C ALA A 281 2.16 -17.34 -4.29
N ILE A 282 3.03 -17.13 -5.28
CA ILE A 282 2.64 -17.02 -6.69
C ILE A 282 1.91 -18.27 -7.17
N LYS A 283 2.42 -19.47 -6.85
CA LYS A 283 1.76 -20.74 -7.24
C LYS A 283 0.36 -20.87 -6.65
N CYS A 284 0.20 -20.58 -5.36
CA CYS A 284 -1.10 -20.62 -4.70
C CYS A 284 -2.07 -19.60 -5.30
N LEU A 285 -1.62 -18.36 -5.55
CA LEU A 285 -2.48 -17.31 -6.09
C LEU A 285 -2.88 -17.57 -7.54
N LEU A 286 -1.98 -18.10 -8.38
CA LEU A 286 -2.34 -18.53 -9.74
C LEU A 286 -3.31 -19.71 -9.72
N ALA A 287 -3.14 -20.65 -8.80
CA ALA A 287 -4.11 -21.73 -8.60
C ALA A 287 -5.46 -21.20 -8.10
N ALA A 288 -5.50 -20.17 -7.24
CA ALA A 288 -6.74 -19.54 -6.82
C ALA A 288 -7.49 -18.93 -8.01
N ILE A 289 -6.79 -18.24 -8.90
CA ILE A 289 -7.36 -17.67 -10.13
C ILE A 289 -7.85 -18.76 -11.08
N ASP A 290 -7.13 -19.88 -11.19
CA ASP A 290 -7.55 -21.03 -12.00
C ASP A 290 -8.86 -21.66 -11.47
N GLN A 291 -8.99 -21.79 -10.15
CA GLN A 291 -10.20 -22.29 -9.50
C GLN A 291 -11.37 -21.31 -9.64
N TYR A 292 -11.15 -20.02 -9.40
CA TYR A 292 -12.20 -19.00 -9.43
C TYR A 292 -11.70 -17.67 -10.04
N PRO A 293 -11.79 -17.53 -11.38
CA PRO A 293 -11.18 -16.40 -12.10
C PRO A 293 -11.95 -15.08 -11.97
N TYR A 294 -13.13 -15.10 -11.35
CA TYR A 294 -14.02 -13.94 -11.27
C TYR A 294 -13.74 -13.02 -10.07
N GLU A 295 -12.85 -13.42 -9.17
CA GLU A 295 -12.56 -12.67 -7.95
C GLU A 295 -11.29 -11.81 -8.11
N PRO A 296 -11.40 -10.46 -8.16
CA PRO A 296 -10.27 -9.58 -8.42
C PRO A 296 -9.17 -9.62 -7.35
N ILE A 297 -9.50 -9.98 -6.10
CA ILE A 297 -8.56 -9.90 -4.97
C ILE A 297 -7.29 -10.73 -5.19
N TYR A 298 -7.38 -11.86 -5.87
CA TYR A 298 -6.23 -12.73 -6.11
C TYR A 298 -5.20 -12.07 -7.02
N GLY A 299 -5.64 -11.31 -8.03
CA GLY A 299 -4.73 -10.54 -8.87
C GLY A 299 -4.09 -9.36 -8.11
N PHE A 300 -4.79 -8.74 -7.15
CA PHE A 300 -4.18 -7.74 -6.26
C PHE A 300 -3.12 -8.37 -5.34
N TYR A 301 -3.39 -9.53 -4.74
CA TYR A 301 -2.39 -10.25 -3.96
C TYR A 301 -1.18 -10.65 -4.84
N LEU A 302 -1.41 -11.08 -6.07
CA LEU A 302 -0.33 -11.43 -6.99
C LEU A 302 0.51 -10.20 -7.39
N ALA A 303 -0.15 -9.05 -7.62
CA ALA A 303 0.53 -7.79 -7.84
C ALA A 303 1.38 -7.38 -6.62
N ARG A 304 0.89 -7.58 -5.39
CA ARG A 304 1.65 -7.35 -4.16
C ARG A 304 2.90 -8.23 -4.07
N VAL A 305 2.78 -9.52 -4.40
CA VAL A 305 3.95 -10.42 -4.39
C VAL A 305 4.98 -9.99 -5.44
N TYR A 306 4.55 -9.60 -6.65
CA TYR A 306 5.46 -9.08 -7.67
C TYR A 306 6.08 -7.74 -7.31
N HIS A 307 5.37 -6.87 -6.58
CA HIS A 307 5.92 -5.65 -6.01
C HIS A 307 7.08 -5.97 -5.05
N ASN A 308 6.89 -6.93 -4.14
CA ASN A 308 7.92 -7.34 -3.18
C ASN A 308 9.17 -7.90 -3.86
N LEU A 309 9.00 -8.59 -5.00
CA LEU A 309 10.10 -9.07 -5.84
C LEU A 309 10.74 -8.00 -6.74
N GLY A 310 10.28 -6.74 -6.70
CA GLY A 310 10.73 -5.68 -7.62
C GLY A 310 10.34 -5.90 -9.09
N GLN A 311 9.45 -6.86 -9.38
CA GLN A 311 9.01 -7.21 -10.73
C GLN A 311 7.87 -6.28 -11.20
N TYR A 312 8.15 -4.99 -11.32
CA TYR A 312 7.15 -3.95 -11.51
C TYR A 312 6.29 -4.11 -12.78
N LYS A 313 6.83 -4.71 -13.86
CA LYS A 313 6.03 -4.99 -15.07
C LYS A 313 4.91 -5.99 -14.81
N LYS A 314 5.18 -7.05 -14.04
CA LYS A 314 4.17 -8.06 -13.68
C LYS A 314 3.21 -7.51 -12.63
N MET A 315 3.71 -6.75 -11.65
CA MET A 315 2.88 -6.01 -10.69
C MET A 315 1.85 -5.14 -11.43
N LYS A 316 2.29 -4.31 -12.38
CA LYS A 316 1.39 -3.47 -13.20
C LYS A 316 0.36 -4.30 -13.95
N HIS A 317 0.79 -5.39 -14.59
CA HIS A 317 -0.11 -6.26 -15.36
C HIS A 317 -1.27 -6.76 -14.49
N TRP A 318 -0.97 -7.40 -13.36
CA TRP A 318 -1.99 -7.98 -12.48
C TRP A 318 -2.84 -6.92 -11.78
N LEU A 319 -2.24 -5.79 -11.37
CA LEU A 319 -2.98 -4.68 -10.78
C LEU A 319 -4.02 -4.11 -11.74
N ILE A 320 -3.62 -3.80 -12.99
CA ILE A 320 -4.53 -3.22 -13.98
C ILE A 320 -5.64 -4.21 -14.35
N ARG A 321 -5.30 -5.50 -14.54
CA ARG A 321 -6.31 -6.52 -14.82
C ARG A 321 -7.34 -6.63 -13.70
N SER A 322 -6.90 -6.67 -12.44
CA SER A 322 -7.82 -6.70 -11.31
C SER A 322 -8.68 -5.45 -11.16
N LEU A 323 -8.19 -4.27 -11.57
CA LEU A 323 -8.98 -3.02 -11.58
C LEU A 323 -10.02 -2.98 -12.71
N GLU A 324 -9.79 -3.70 -13.81
CA GLU A 324 -10.69 -3.80 -14.96
C GLU A 324 -11.79 -4.86 -14.77
N MET A 325 -11.62 -5.76 -13.80
CA MET A 325 -12.61 -6.78 -13.49
C MET A 325 -13.82 -6.15 -12.83
N ASP A 326 -15.02 -6.56 -13.25
CA ASP A 326 -16.23 -6.29 -12.49
C ASP A 326 -16.11 -6.94 -11.11
N ASP A 327 -16.75 -6.37 -10.10
CA ASP A 327 -16.92 -7.05 -8.82
C ASP A 327 -17.66 -8.35 -9.11
N GLY A 328 -16.90 -9.47 -9.12
CA GLY A 328 -17.37 -10.79 -9.48
C GLY A 328 -18.75 -11.02 -8.90
N GLY A 329 -19.74 -11.23 -9.77
CA GLY A 329 -21.11 -11.45 -9.33
C GLY A 329 -21.18 -12.57 -8.28
N VAL A 330 -22.21 -12.52 -7.42
CA VAL A 330 -22.57 -13.52 -6.38
C VAL A 330 -21.38 -14.34 -5.86
N VAL A 331 -20.62 -13.74 -4.95
CA VAL A 331 -19.70 -14.48 -4.09
C VAL A 331 -20.54 -15.14 -2.98
N SER A 332 -20.38 -16.45 -2.78
CA SER A 332 -20.97 -17.15 -1.62
C SER A 332 -20.21 -16.80 -0.33
N SER A 333 -18.94 -16.43 -0.48
CA SER A 333 -18.07 -15.93 0.59
C SER A 333 -18.21 -14.43 0.86
N MET A 334 -17.67 -13.99 2.00
CA MET A 334 -17.73 -12.61 2.46
C MET A 334 -16.84 -11.70 1.61
N ASP A 335 -17.43 -10.64 1.06
CA ASP A 335 -16.76 -9.70 0.16
C ASP A 335 -16.29 -8.45 0.94
N ASN A 336 -14.97 -8.36 1.15
CA ASN A 336 -14.32 -7.25 1.84
C ASN A 336 -13.93 -6.13 0.86
N LEU A 337 -14.92 -5.30 0.54
CA LEU A 337 -14.79 -4.19 -0.40
C LEU A 337 -13.75 -3.17 0.06
N LEU A 338 -13.67 -2.89 1.38
CA LEU A 338 -12.71 -1.94 1.92
C LEU A 338 -11.26 -2.44 1.79
N GLU A 339 -10.97 -3.68 2.19
CA GLU A 339 -9.62 -4.27 2.05
C GLU A 339 -9.15 -4.24 0.60
N ARG A 340 -10.06 -4.58 -0.33
CA ARG A 340 -9.80 -4.53 -1.78
C ARG A 340 -9.44 -3.12 -2.24
N LYS A 341 -10.25 -2.11 -1.87
CA LYS A 341 -10.01 -0.69 -2.22
C LYS A 341 -8.67 -0.19 -1.64
N ILE A 342 -8.37 -0.50 -0.39
CA ILE A 342 -7.11 -0.13 0.27
C ILE A 342 -5.92 -0.77 -0.43
N LEU A 343 -5.94 -2.08 -0.65
CA LEU A 343 -4.85 -2.81 -1.31
C LEU A 343 -4.60 -2.28 -2.73
N ALA A 344 -5.67 -2.03 -3.50
CA ALA A 344 -5.56 -1.45 -4.82
C ALA A 344 -4.91 -0.06 -4.79
N ALA A 345 -5.33 0.81 -3.85
CA ALA A 345 -4.76 2.15 -3.69
C ALA A 345 -3.27 2.09 -3.29
N GLU A 346 -2.89 1.22 -2.35
CA GLU A 346 -1.49 1.00 -1.96
C GLU A 346 -0.61 0.54 -3.14
N LEU A 347 -1.14 -0.37 -3.97
CA LEU A 347 -0.44 -0.86 -5.16
C LEU A 347 -0.33 0.21 -6.26
N LEU A 348 -1.33 1.08 -6.40
CA LEU A 348 -1.26 2.24 -7.30
C LEU A 348 -0.22 3.26 -6.84
N VAL A 349 -0.14 3.55 -5.54
CA VAL A 349 0.93 4.38 -4.97
C VAL A 349 2.29 3.76 -5.28
N ALA A 350 2.46 2.45 -5.07
CA ALA A 350 3.70 1.75 -5.39
C ALA A 350 4.02 1.78 -6.90
N LEU A 351 3.02 1.60 -7.77
CA LEU A 351 3.17 1.71 -9.22
C LEU A 351 3.72 3.07 -9.62
N TYR A 352 3.08 4.14 -9.17
CA TYR A 352 3.43 5.49 -9.60
C TYR A 352 4.71 6.00 -8.94
N THR A 353 5.05 5.57 -7.72
CA THR A 353 6.29 5.96 -7.05
C THR A 353 7.51 5.15 -7.50
N LYS A 354 7.39 3.81 -7.63
CA LYS A 354 8.52 2.91 -7.88
C LYS A 354 8.70 2.58 -9.36
N ALA A 355 7.62 2.28 -10.07
CA ALA A 355 7.69 1.79 -11.44
C ALA A 355 7.67 2.92 -12.47
N GLU A 356 6.68 3.81 -12.40
CA GLU A 356 6.49 4.88 -13.38
C GLU A 356 7.17 6.19 -13.00
N LYS A 357 7.50 6.37 -11.72
CA LYS A 357 8.09 7.61 -11.16
C LYS A 357 7.28 8.86 -11.55
N ASN A 358 5.96 8.75 -11.45
CA ASN A 358 4.99 9.81 -11.75
C ASN A 358 4.42 10.38 -10.45
N PRO A 359 4.97 11.50 -9.93
CA PRO A 359 4.59 12.04 -8.62
C PRO A 359 3.14 12.53 -8.57
N GLU A 360 2.58 13.03 -9.68
CA GLU A 360 1.19 13.49 -9.73
C GLU A 360 0.20 12.34 -9.58
N LYS A 361 0.38 11.28 -10.36
CA LYS A 361 -0.47 10.08 -10.21
C LYS A 361 -0.25 9.38 -8.87
N ALA A 362 0.96 9.43 -8.34
CA ALA A 362 1.24 8.92 -7.00
C ALA A 362 0.50 9.72 -5.93
N PHE A 363 0.48 11.04 -6.02
CA PHE A 363 -0.28 11.92 -5.13
C PHE A 363 -1.78 11.61 -5.22
N GLU A 364 -2.36 11.53 -6.43
CA GLU A 364 -3.78 11.16 -6.61
C GLU A 364 -4.13 9.81 -5.98
N ALA A 365 -3.28 8.79 -6.18
CA ALA A 365 -3.47 7.47 -5.57
C ALA A 365 -3.33 7.51 -4.04
N MET A 366 -2.39 8.31 -3.52
CA MET A 366 -2.18 8.47 -2.09
C MET A 366 -3.31 9.24 -1.42
N SER A 367 -3.90 10.23 -2.08
CA SER A 367 -5.09 10.95 -1.58
C SER A 367 -6.25 9.98 -1.37
N LYS A 368 -6.52 9.12 -2.36
CA LYS A 368 -7.54 8.07 -2.23
C LYS A 368 -7.21 7.09 -1.11
N LEU A 369 -5.94 6.69 -0.97
CA LEU A 369 -5.52 5.82 0.13
C LEU A 369 -5.72 6.49 1.50
N TYR A 370 -5.46 7.79 1.62
CA TYR A 370 -5.66 8.55 2.84
C TYR A 370 -7.15 8.69 3.20
N GLU A 371 -8.03 8.91 2.22
CA GLU A 371 -9.49 8.91 2.41
C GLU A 371 -9.99 7.56 2.96
N LEU A 372 -9.46 6.46 2.44
CA LEU A 372 -9.81 5.10 2.88
C LEU A 372 -9.14 4.74 4.21
N SER A 373 -7.93 5.23 4.47
CA SER A 373 -7.10 4.90 5.63
C SER A 373 -6.35 6.13 6.17
N PRO A 374 -7.00 6.95 7.02
CA PRO A 374 -6.43 8.21 7.51
C PRO A 374 -5.49 7.98 8.70
N THR A 375 -4.34 7.34 8.45
CA THR A 375 -3.27 7.17 9.45
C THR A 375 -2.28 8.35 9.38
N GLU A 376 -1.57 8.63 10.48
CA GLU A 376 -0.50 9.65 10.48
C GLU A 376 0.62 9.31 9.48
N SER A 377 0.92 8.01 9.30
CA SER A 377 1.87 7.56 8.28
C SER A 377 1.40 7.92 6.86
N ASN A 378 0.12 7.71 6.56
CA ASN A 378 -0.46 8.04 5.26
C ASN A 378 -0.52 9.55 5.05
N LYS A 379 -0.85 10.33 6.08
CA LYS A 379 -0.84 11.79 6.03
C LYS A 379 0.55 12.36 5.70
N ASN A 380 1.60 11.85 6.37
CA ASN A 380 2.98 12.27 6.10
C ASN A 380 3.43 11.91 4.68
N THR A 381 3.05 10.72 4.21
CA THR A 381 3.36 10.28 2.84
C THR A 381 2.62 11.12 1.80
N LEU A 382 1.36 11.49 2.08
CA LEU A 382 0.56 12.36 1.22
C LEU A 382 1.20 13.74 1.05
N ALA A 383 1.60 14.39 2.15
CA ALA A 383 2.26 15.69 2.12
C ALA A 383 3.57 15.67 1.30
N LEU A 384 4.38 14.61 1.47
CA LEU A 384 5.60 14.44 0.69
C LEU A 384 5.31 14.32 -0.82
N LEU A 385 4.29 13.54 -1.19
CA LEU A 385 3.92 13.36 -2.60
C LEU A 385 3.27 14.61 -3.19
N GLU A 386 2.59 15.42 -2.39
CA GLU A 386 2.06 16.73 -2.77
C GLU A 386 3.21 17.67 -3.17
N ASP A 387 4.21 17.83 -2.31
CA ASP A 387 5.38 18.66 -2.58
C ASP A 387 6.11 18.21 -3.85
N MET A 388 6.29 16.89 -4.02
CA MET A 388 6.91 16.33 -5.22
C MET A 388 6.08 16.57 -6.48
N SER A 389 4.75 16.45 -6.39
CA SER A 389 3.81 16.69 -7.48
C SER A 389 3.86 18.15 -7.93
N GLU A 390 3.82 19.09 -6.99
CA GLU A 390 3.86 20.52 -7.28
C GLU A 390 5.22 20.96 -7.84
N LEU A 391 6.33 20.43 -7.33
CA LEU A 391 7.65 20.65 -7.91
C LEU A 391 7.74 20.14 -9.36
N ASN A 392 7.15 18.98 -9.65
CA ASN A 392 7.11 18.42 -11.01
C ASN A 392 6.26 19.29 -11.95
N ARG A 393 5.10 19.78 -11.47
CA ARG A 393 4.24 20.70 -12.22
C ARG A 393 4.96 22.00 -12.53
N ALA A 394 5.58 22.63 -11.54
CA ALA A 394 6.38 23.85 -11.71
C ALA A 394 7.50 23.63 -12.75
N SER A 395 8.21 22.51 -12.66
CA SER A 395 9.26 22.12 -13.62
C SER A 395 8.75 22.06 -15.06
N ARG A 396 7.58 21.44 -15.29
CA ARG A 396 6.94 21.40 -16.62
C ARG A 396 6.49 22.77 -17.11
N TYR A 397 6.06 23.67 -16.24
CA TYR A 397 5.71 25.03 -16.65
C TYR A 397 6.93 25.83 -17.10
N VAL A 398 8.08 25.65 -16.43
CA VAL A 398 9.33 26.25 -16.90
C VAL A 398 9.78 25.65 -18.23
N ASP A 399 9.65 24.34 -18.44
CA ASP A 399 9.96 23.75 -19.74
C ASP A 399 9.07 24.31 -20.85
N LYS A 400 7.75 24.40 -20.61
CA LYS A 400 6.81 25.04 -21.55
C LYS A 400 7.17 26.49 -21.85
N LEU A 401 7.48 27.28 -20.82
CA LEU A 401 7.91 28.67 -20.99
C LEU A 401 9.23 28.76 -21.77
N SER A 402 10.17 27.86 -21.51
CA SER A 402 11.46 27.79 -22.22
C SER A 402 11.27 27.47 -23.70
N ASN A 403 10.37 26.54 -24.02
CA ASN A 403 10.00 26.22 -25.40
C ASN A 403 9.34 27.40 -26.11
N TYR A 404 8.48 28.16 -25.41
CA TYR A 404 7.88 29.38 -25.96
C TYR A 404 8.92 30.50 -26.16
N LEU A 405 9.84 30.72 -25.22
CA LEU A 405 10.93 31.70 -25.38
C LEU A 405 11.80 31.38 -26.59
N TYR A 406 12.08 30.09 -26.82
CA TYR A 406 12.79 29.64 -28.00
C TYR A 406 12.03 29.92 -29.30
N SER A 407 10.71 29.65 -29.33
CA SER A 407 9.91 29.84 -30.56
C SER A 407 9.78 31.30 -30.99
N ILE A 408 9.98 32.26 -30.07
CA ILE A 408 9.95 33.70 -30.35
C ILE A 408 11.35 34.34 -30.46
N GLY A 409 12.43 33.55 -30.50
CA GLY A 409 13.81 34.04 -30.61
C GLY A 409 14.34 34.76 -29.36
N GLN A 410 13.80 34.43 -28.17
CA GLN A 410 14.22 34.96 -26.88
C GLN A 410 14.92 33.90 -26.01
N GLU A 411 15.58 32.93 -26.63
CA GLU A 411 16.27 31.83 -25.95
C GLU A 411 17.39 32.31 -25.02
N ASN A 412 17.92 33.52 -25.24
CA ASN A 412 18.90 34.17 -24.37
C ASN A 412 18.37 34.45 -22.95
N LYS A 413 17.05 34.44 -22.74
CA LYS A 413 16.42 34.60 -21.42
C LYS A 413 16.34 33.30 -20.62
N ILE A 414 16.47 32.13 -21.26
CA ILE A 414 16.29 30.82 -20.62
C ILE A 414 17.31 30.57 -19.49
N PRO A 415 18.61 30.90 -19.63
CA PRO A 415 19.55 30.74 -18.52
C PRO A 415 19.18 31.58 -17.29
N ALA A 416 18.77 32.83 -17.49
CA ALA A 416 18.32 33.70 -16.41
C ALA A 416 17.03 33.17 -15.74
N LEU A 417 16.13 32.58 -16.52
CA LEU A 417 14.95 31.88 -15.98
C LEU A 417 15.37 30.73 -15.06
N VAL A 418 16.35 29.91 -15.48
CA VAL A 418 16.88 28.81 -14.66
C VAL A 418 17.55 29.33 -13.38
N ASP A 419 18.29 30.44 -13.47
CA ASP A 419 18.96 31.06 -12.32
C ASP A 419 17.99 31.65 -11.28
N LEU A 420 16.77 32.01 -11.69
CA LEU A 420 15.71 32.49 -10.81
C LEU A 420 14.91 31.37 -10.14
N MET A 421 15.07 30.12 -10.57
CA MET A 421 14.31 29.01 -9.99
C MET A 421 14.79 28.70 -8.57
N PRO A 422 13.90 28.18 -7.70
CA PRO A 422 14.30 27.58 -6.45
C PRO A 422 15.39 26.52 -6.69
N LYS A 423 16.33 26.42 -5.76
CA LYS A 423 17.50 25.54 -5.91
C LYS A 423 17.09 24.10 -6.18
N GLU A 424 16.10 23.60 -5.45
CA GLU A 424 15.52 22.26 -5.59
C GLU A 424 15.06 21.94 -7.02
N MET A 425 14.67 22.98 -7.78
CA MET A 425 14.28 22.87 -9.18
C MET A 425 15.47 23.10 -10.13
N ALA A 426 16.33 24.07 -9.83
CA ALA A 426 17.51 24.40 -10.63
C ALA A 426 18.55 23.28 -10.73
N ILE A 427 18.61 22.39 -9.73
CA ILE A 427 19.50 21.23 -9.71
C ILE A 427 18.96 20.01 -10.46
N ASN A 428 17.68 20.03 -10.88
CA ASN A 428 17.10 18.89 -11.59
C ASN A 428 17.72 18.74 -13.00
N PRO A 429 17.84 17.51 -13.53
CA PRO A 429 18.47 17.27 -14.83
C PRO A 429 17.90 18.11 -15.98
N PHE A 430 16.59 18.40 -16.00
CA PHE A 430 15.99 19.24 -17.05
C PHE A 430 16.50 20.69 -16.99
N ALA A 431 16.61 21.27 -15.79
CA ALA A 431 17.06 22.65 -15.59
C ALA A 431 18.52 22.82 -15.99
N VAL A 432 19.35 21.85 -15.61
CA VAL A 432 20.75 21.74 -16.03
C VAL A 432 20.87 21.71 -17.55
N GLN A 433 20.09 20.84 -18.21
CA GLN A 433 20.11 20.70 -19.66
C GLN A 433 19.69 21.99 -20.36
N LEU A 434 18.63 22.66 -19.87
CA LEU A 434 18.20 23.96 -20.36
C LEU A 434 19.31 25.01 -20.24
N LYS A 435 19.93 25.11 -19.06
CA LYS A 435 21.02 26.06 -18.82
C LYS A 435 22.22 25.80 -19.74
N ASN A 436 22.67 24.56 -19.85
CA ASN A 436 23.83 24.21 -20.68
C ASN A 436 23.57 24.45 -22.17
N LYS A 437 22.34 24.20 -22.65
CA LYS A 437 21.95 24.41 -24.04
C LYS A 437 21.90 25.89 -24.42
N TYR A 438 21.38 26.76 -23.55
CA TYR A 438 21.09 28.15 -23.90
C TYR A 438 22.04 29.19 -23.28
N SER A 439 22.94 28.79 -22.36
CA SER A 439 23.96 29.70 -21.82
C SER A 439 24.88 30.20 -22.93
N ARG A 440 25.23 31.49 -22.88
CA ARG A 440 26.25 32.03 -23.78
C ARG A 440 27.63 31.57 -23.30
N PRO A 441 28.49 31.04 -24.19
CA PRO A 441 29.86 30.73 -23.85
C PRO A 441 30.58 31.94 -23.28
N LYS A 442 31.27 31.76 -22.15
CA LYS A 442 32.17 32.75 -21.58
C LYS A 442 33.57 32.57 -22.18
N VAL A 443 34.27 33.69 -22.41
CA VAL A 443 35.72 33.69 -22.62
C VAL A 443 36.36 34.00 -21.27
N TRP A 444 37.21 33.11 -20.79
CA TRP A 444 37.87 33.23 -19.50
C TRP A 444 39.13 34.07 -19.64
N GLU A 445 39.33 35.02 -18.72
CA GLU A 445 40.49 35.91 -18.72
C GLU A 445 41.78 35.14 -18.34
N ASP A 446 42.94 35.71 -18.67
CA ASP A 446 44.23 35.02 -18.47
C ASP A 446 44.51 34.64 -17.02
N ASN A 447 43.92 35.34 -16.05
CA ASN A 447 44.02 35.07 -14.62
C ASN A 447 42.85 34.25 -14.03
N GLU A 448 42.02 33.61 -14.85
CA GLU A 448 40.93 32.76 -14.37
C GLU A 448 41.24 31.26 -14.51
N ILE A 449 40.86 30.48 -13.50
CA ILE A 449 41.04 29.02 -13.43
C ILE A 449 39.69 28.36 -13.22
N ALA A 450 39.32 27.46 -14.13
CA ALA A 450 38.22 26.52 -13.92
C ALA A 450 38.81 25.20 -13.40
N TYR A 451 38.33 24.73 -12.25
CA TYR A 451 38.71 23.42 -11.70
C TYR A 451 37.49 22.49 -11.72
N TYR A 452 37.45 21.54 -12.64
CA TYR A 452 36.40 20.53 -12.74
C TYR A 452 36.71 19.30 -11.86
N ALA A 453 36.03 19.23 -10.72
CA ALA A 453 36.20 18.19 -9.69
C ALA A 453 34.98 17.27 -9.61
N SER A 454 34.65 16.60 -10.72
CA SER A 454 33.58 15.60 -10.82
C SER A 454 33.83 14.59 -11.94
N PHE A 455 33.15 13.45 -11.90
CA PHE A 455 33.06 12.48 -12.99
C PHE A 455 31.80 12.65 -13.85
N GLY A 456 31.10 13.78 -13.72
CA GLY A 456 29.82 14.03 -14.42
C GLY A 456 28.63 13.31 -13.80
N GLN A 457 28.74 12.91 -12.54
CA GLN A 457 27.69 12.26 -11.75
C GLN A 457 27.70 12.82 -10.33
N LYS A 458 26.60 12.63 -9.60
CA LYS A 458 26.47 13.07 -8.21
C LYS A 458 27.59 12.45 -7.37
N HIS A 459 28.30 13.28 -6.61
CA HIS A 459 29.34 12.81 -5.71
C HIS A 459 28.74 12.06 -4.50
N PHE A 460 29.52 11.21 -3.83
CA PHE A 460 29.06 10.46 -2.65
C PHE A 460 28.63 11.40 -1.51
N GLU A 461 29.32 12.54 -1.36
CA GLU A 461 29.08 13.54 -0.32
C GLU A 461 29.13 14.95 -0.89
N GLU A 462 28.31 15.85 -0.33
CA GLU A 462 28.37 17.28 -0.63
C GLU A 462 29.59 17.91 0.09
N TRP A 463 30.37 18.73 -0.62
CA TRP A 463 31.60 19.29 -0.05
C TRP A 463 31.86 20.75 -0.45
N THR A 464 32.33 21.52 0.53
CA THR A 464 32.85 22.88 0.40
C THR A 464 34.02 23.06 1.37
N PRO A 465 34.70 24.22 1.42
CA PRO A 465 35.73 24.47 2.43
C PRO A 465 35.25 24.30 3.88
N GLU A 466 33.94 24.41 4.15
CA GLU A 466 33.40 24.13 5.48
C GLU A 466 33.51 22.66 5.87
N SER A 467 33.47 21.73 4.91
CA SER A 467 33.57 20.29 5.16
C SER A 467 34.91 19.89 5.80
N LEU A 468 35.94 20.74 5.68
CA LEU A 468 37.21 20.56 6.41
C LEU A 468 37.01 20.52 7.94
N LYS A 469 35.95 21.15 8.46
CA LYS A 469 35.65 21.16 9.91
C LYS A 469 35.04 19.84 10.39
N THR A 470 34.30 19.17 9.53
CA THR A 470 33.56 17.93 9.85
C THR A 470 34.28 16.66 9.36
N GLY A 471 35.29 16.82 8.50
CA GLY A 471 35.95 15.74 7.78
C GLY A 471 35.45 15.68 6.33
N VAL A 472 36.39 15.55 5.39
CA VAL A 472 36.15 15.37 3.96
C VAL A 472 37.29 14.54 3.37
N GLY A 473 37.06 13.86 2.25
CA GLY A 473 38.08 13.06 1.58
C GLY A 473 39.37 13.84 1.25
N GLY A 474 40.48 13.11 1.18
CA GLY A 474 41.81 13.71 0.98
C GLY A 474 41.95 14.45 -0.35
N SER A 475 41.25 14.00 -1.39
CA SER A 475 41.30 14.62 -2.71
C SER A 475 40.46 15.89 -2.79
N GLU A 476 39.29 15.92 -2.16
CA GLU A 476 38.47 17.11 -1.98
C GLU A 476 39.22 18.15 -1.13
N THR A 477 39.87 17.70 -0.05
CA THR A 477 40.76 18.54 0.78
C THR A 477 41.85 19.19 -0.06
N ALA A 478 42.46 18.44 -0.97
CA ALA A 478 43.50 18.94 -1.84
C ALA A 478 42.96 19.95 -2.88
N VAL A 479 41.78 19.70 -3.47
CA VAL A 479 41.12 20.67 -4.37
C VAL A 479 40.84 21.98 -3.63
N ILE A 480 40.30 21.91 -2.41
CA ILE A 480 40.00 23.09 -1.58
C ILE A 480 41.27 23.89 -1.30
N SER A 481 42.32 23.20 -0.86
CA SER A 481 43.57 23.81 -0.43
C SER A 481 44.33 24.45 -1.59
N LEU A 482 44.45 23.74 -2.72
CA LEU A 482 45.10 24.26 -3.94
C LEU A 482 44.35 25.46 -4.51
N SER A 483 43.02 25.37 -4.58
CA SER A 483 42.19 26.48 -5.09
C SER A 483 42.37 27.74 -4.25
N LYS A 484 42.49 27.60 -2.93
CA LYS A 484 42.76 28.71 -2.01
C LYS A 484 44.13 29.33 -2.22
N GLU A 485 45.17 28.53 -2.43
CA GLU A 485 46.52 29.07 -2.71
C GLU A 485 46.58 29.78 -4.07
N TRP A 486 45.94 29.26 -5.11
CA TRP A 486 45.84 29.97 -6.39
C TRP A 486 45.06 31.28 -6.29
N ALA A 487 43.99 31.32 -5.48
CA ALA A 487 43.28 32.57 -5.20
C ALA A 487 44.17 33.62 -4.51
N LYS A 488 45.02 33.20 -3.55
CA LYS A 488 46.01 34.09 -2.91
C LYS A 488 47.06 34.63 -3.89
N LEU A 489 47.39 33.86 -4.92
CA LEU A 489 48.29 34.29 -6.00
C LEU A 489 47.61 35.27 -7.00
N GLY A 490 46.35 35.64 -6.77
CA GLY A 490 45.62 36.61 -7.59
C GLY A 490 44.80 36.00 -8.74
N TYR A 491 44.72 34.67 -8.82
CA TYR A 491 43.83 34.01 -9.79
C TYR A 491 42.39 34.02 -9.32
N LYS A 492 41.45 34.17 -10.24
CA LYS A 492 40.01 33.95 -9.98
C LYS A 492 39.70 32.49 -10.22
N VAL A 493 39.48 31.73 -9.13
CA VAL A 493 39.28 30.27 -9.21
C VAL A 493 37.80 29.94 -9.07
N THR A 494 37.30 29.10 -9.97
CA THR A 494 35.97 28.50 -9.89
C THR A 494 36.09 26.97 -9.87
N VAL A 495 35.59 26.35 -8.81
CA VAL A 495 35.55 24.89 -8.63
C VAL A 495 34.16 24.39 -8.99
N TYR A 496 34.09 23.48 -9.95
CA TYR A 496 32.90 22.75 -10.37
C TYR A 496 32.90 21.36 -9.71
N GLY A 497 32.21 21.23 -8.57
CA GLY A 497 32.20 20.03 -7.72
C GLY A 497 30.79 19.66 -7.26
N GLU A 498 30.63 19.18 -6.02
CA GLU A 498 29.31 18.88 -5.44
C GLU A 498 29.09 19.69 -4.15
N PRO A 499 28.97 21.03 -4.21
CA PRO A 499 28.75 21.85 -3.02
C PRO A 499 27.31 21.77 -2.49
N GLY A 500 26.40 21.14 -3.24
CA GLY A 500 24.98 20.97 -2.92
C GLY A 500 24.34 22.21 -2.33
N LYS A 501 23.71 22.09 -1.14
CA LYS A 501 23.26 23.15 -0.21
C LYS A 501 24.08 24.45 -0.21
N LYS A 502 25.40 24.32 -0.25
CA LYS A 502 26.36 25.31 0.20
C LYS A 502 27.21 25.93 -0.93
N MET A 503 26.73 25.90 -2.18
CA MET A 503 27.43 26.62 -3.28
C MET A 503 27.61 28.11 -2.95
N GLY A 504 28.73 28.70 -3.35
CA GLY A 504 29.05 30.09 -3.00
C GLY A 504 30.53 30.43 -3.08
N VAL A 505 30.91 31.60 -2.59
CA VAL A 505 32.30 32.06 -2.54
C VAL A 505 32.88 31.81 -1.16
N TYR A 506 34.02 31.13 -1.11
CA TYR A 506 34.75 30.77 0.10
C TYR A 506 36.23 31.05 -0.12
N ASP A 507 36.88 31.80 0.79
CA ASP A 507 38.32 32.11 0.70
C ASP A 507 38.75 32.68 -0.68
N GLY A 508 37.87 33.44 -1.34
CA GLY A 508 38.12 34.00 -2.69
C GLY A 508 37.92 33.03 -3.85
N VAL A 509 37.48 31.79 -3.58
CA VAL A 509 37.20 30.74 -4.58
C VAL A 509 35.69 30.56 -4.73
N THR A 510 35.20 30.48 -5.96
CA THR A 510 33.77 30.20 -6.24
C THR A 510 33.54 28.70 -6.36
N TYR A 511 32.62 28.13 -5.57
CA TYR A 511 32.22 26.72 -5.65
C TYR A 511 30.83 26.60 -6.28
N LEU A 512 30.75 25.92 -7.41
CA LEU A 512 29.53 25.65 -8.16
C LEU A 512 29.31 24.15 -8.34
N PRO A 513 28.06 23.71 -8.48
CA PRO A 513 27.80 22.33 -8.88
C PRO A 513 28.41 21.99 -10.25
N TRP A 514 28.90 20.77 -10.40
CA TRP A 514 29.59 20.31 -11.61
C TRP A 514 28.73 20.43 -12.87
N TYR A 515 27.41 20.38 -12.73
CA TYR A 515 26.46 20.52 -13.82
C TYR A 515 26.26 21.97 -14.29
N PHE A 516 26.84 22.97 -13.62
CA PHE A 516 26.94 24.35 -14.12
C PHE A 516 28.12 24.56 -15.08
N PHE A 517 28.98 23.55 -15.26
CA PHE A 517 30.08 23.62 -16.20
C PHE A 517 29.57 23.69 -17.64
N ASN A 518 29.95 24.75 -18.36
CA ASN A 518 29.60 24.93 -19.76
C ASN A 518 30.79 24.51 -20.65
N PRO A 519 30.76 23.34 -21.30
CA PRO A 519 31.88 22.87 -22.13
C PRO A 519 32.15 23.75 -23.36
N ARG A 520 31.21 24.65 -23.72
CA ARG A 520 31.37 25.58 -24.85
C ARG A 520 32.18 26.83 -24.51
N ASP A 521 32.48 27.06 -23.23
CA ASP A 521 33.34 28.17 -22.81
C ASP A 521 34.74 28.06 -23.43
N LYS A 522 35.41 29.22 -23.56
CA LYS A 522 36.82 29.31 -23.94
C LYS A 522 37.65 29.57 -22.69
N PHE A 523 38.18 28.51 -22.11
CA PHE A 523 38.93 28.55 -20.86
C PHE A 523 40.35 29.12 -21.08
N SER A 524 40.82 29.92 -20.13
CA SER A 524 42.24 30.28 -20.03
C SER A 524 43.01 29.11 -19.43
N THR A 525 42.65 28.71 -18.21
CA THR A 525 43.19 27.52 -17.56
C THR A 525 42.03 26.63 -17.10
N LEU A 526 42.04 25.37 -17.55
CA LEU A 526 41.12 24.34 -17.06
C LEU A 526 41.93 23.22 -16.40
N ILE A 527 41.55 22.86 -15.19
CA ILE A 527 42.12 21.76 -14.42
C ILE A 527 41.04 20.69 -14.27
N GLN A 528 41.32 19.49 -14.75
CA GLN A 528 40.42 18.35 -14.58
C GLN A 528 40.95 17.39 -13.51
N TRP A 529 40.09 17.07 -12.55
CA TRP A 529 40.37 16.13 -11.48
C TRP A 529 40.37 14.69 -11.99
N ARG A 530 41.45 13.94 -11.74
CA ARG A 530 41.58 12.48 -11.90
C ARG A 530 41.28 11.90 -13.30
N SER A 531 41.17 12.74 -14.33
CA SER A 531 40.73 12.32 -15.67
C SER A 531 41.12 13.34 -16.72
N ASN A 532 41.21 12.92 -17.97
CA ASN A 532 41.38 13.76 -19.17
C ASN A 532 40.12 13.82 -20.05
N PHE A 533 38.95 13.42 -19.53
CA PHE A 533 37.71 13.27 -20.32
C PHE A 533 37.32 14.51 -21.13
N TRP A 534 37.65 15.71 -20.65
CA TRP A 534 37.32 16.98 -21.30
C TRP A 534 38.38 17.48 -22.28
N ALA A 535 39.57 16.89 -22.33
CA ALA A 535 40.72 17.43 -23.09
C ALA A 535 40.42 17.67 -24.58
N ASP A 536 39.60 16.81 -25.19
CA ASP A 536 39.19 16.87 -26.61
C ASP A 536 37.78 17.47 -26.82
N LYS A 537 37.13 17.95 -25.76
CA LYS A 537 35.71 18.38 -25.77
C LYS A 537 35.49 19.84 -25.39
N VAL A 538 36.55 20.54 -25.01
CA VAL A 538 36.51 21.94 -24.56
C VAL A 538 37.59 22.75 -25.26
N SER A 539 37.45 24.07 -25.25
CA SER A 539 38.49 24.98 -25.72
C SER A 539 39.21 25.57 -24.51
N ALA A 540 40.48 25.20 -24.28
CA ALA A 540 41.30 25.74 -23.20
C ALA A 540 42.67 26.19 -23.73
N LYS A 541 43.19 27.35 -23.30
CA LYS A 541 44.58 27.74 -23.60
C LYS A 541 45.58 26.86 -22.86
N ARG A 542 45.22 26.44 -21.64
CA ARG A 542 45.97 25.52 -20.80
C ARG A 542 45.04 24.49 -20.19
N PHE A 543 45.32 23.21 -20.42
CA PHE A 543 44.60 22.09 -19.88
C PHE A 543 45.52 21.26 -18.97
N TYR A 544 45.18 21.21 -17.68
CA TYR A 544 45.91 20.43 -16.70
C TYR A 544 45.07 19.28 -16.17
N VAL A 545 45.73 18.17 -15.83
CA VAL A 545 45.11 17.06 -15.11
C VAL A 545 45.68 17.03 -13.69
N ASP A 546 44.83 17.02 -12.67
CA ASP A 546 45.27 16.87 -11.29
C ASP A 546 45.00 15.47 -10.75
N LEU A 547 46.08 14.71 -10.51
CA LEU A 547 46.03 13.32 -10.08
C LEU A 547 46.26 13.21 -8.57
N HIS A 548 45.29 12.59 -7.90
CA HIS A 548 45.31 12.44 -6.44
C HIS A 548 45.56 11.00 -6.01
N ASP A 549 45.19 10.02 -6.83
CA ASP A 549 45.25 8.58 -6.52
C ASP A 549 46.42 7.89 -7.24
N ILE A 550 46.52 6.57 -7.06
CA ILE A 550 47.35 5.71 -7.91
C ILE A 550 46.69 5.66 -9.29
N TRP A 551 47.49 5.76 -10.34
CA TRP A 551 47.03 5.89 -11.72
C TRP A 551 47.95 5.10 -12.66
N HIS A 552 47.50 4.87 -13.89
CA HIS A 552 48.25 4.13 -14.90
C HIS A 552 48.43 4.97 -16.17
N GLU A 553 49.62 4.95 -16.76
CA GLU A 553 49.97 5.83 -17.90
C GLU A 553 49.04 5.66 -19.11
N VAL A 554 48.59 4.43 -19.37
CA VAL A 554 47.67 4.07 -20.46
C VAL A 554 46.38 4.90 -20.48
N GLU A 555 45.91 5.40 -19.33
CA GLU A 555 44.70 6.23 -19.24
C GLU A 555 44.87 7.64 -19.83
N TYR A 556 46.11 8.08 -20.07
CA TYR A 556 46.43 9.46 -20.46
C TYR A 556 47.23 9.58 -21.75
N VAL A 557 47.91 8.51 -22.18
CA VAL A 557 48.80 8.51 -23.35
C VAL A 557 48.05 8.87 -24.64
N ASP A 558 46.77 8.50 -24.76
CA ASP A 558 45.95 8.74 -25.97
C ASP A 558 45.64 10.23 -26.23
N LYS A 559 45.64 11.06 -25.18
CA LYS A 559 45.33 12.50 -25.24
C LYS A 559 46.46 13.38 -24.72
N LEU A 560 47.67 12.84 -24.57
CA LEU A 560 48.79 13.52 -23.93
C LEU A 560 49.18 14.84 -24.62
N GLU A 561 49.00 14.91 -25.94
CA GLU A 561 49.25 16.12 -26.73
C GLU A 561 48.33 17.29 -26.35
N LEU A 562 47.12 16.98 -25.87
CA LEU A 562 46.11 17.96 -25.45
C LEU A 562 46.25 18.38 -23.97
N ILE A 563 47.20 17.81 -23.24
CA ILE A 563 47.42 18.06 -21.82
C ILE A 563 48.71 18.86 -21.66
N ASP A 564 48.62 20.09 -21.17
CA ASP A 564 49.77 20.97 -20.93
C ASP A 564 50.58 20.56 -19.71
N GLY A 565 49.94 19.93 -18.73
CA GLY A 565 50.65 19.36 -17.58
C GLY A 565 49.80 18.46 -16.70
N ILE A 566 50.47 17.56 -16.01
CA ILE A 566 49.91 16.58 -15.09
C ILE A 566 50.47 16.89 -13.71
N PHE A 567 49.58 17.27 -12.80
CA PHE A 567 49.91 17.49 -11.41
C PHE A 567 49.90 16.18 -10.66
N VAL A 568 51.04 15.84 -10.05
CA VAL A 568 51.20 14.67 -9.20
C VAL A 568 51.68 15.08 -7.82
N LYS A 569 51.35 14.31 -6.80
CA LYS A 569 51.57 14.67 -5.39
C LYS A 569 52.93 14.26 -4.86
N SER A 570 53.64 13.41 -5.59
CA SER A 570 54.94 12.88 -5.16
C SER A 570 55.81 12.41 -6.32
N LYS A 571 57.11 12.29 -6.04
CA LYS A 571 58.06 11.60 -6.94
C LYS A 571 57.68 10.14 -7.18
N TYR A 572 56.94 9.51 -6.26
CA TYR A 572 56.44 8.15 -6.44
C TYR A 572 55.36 8.09 -7.53
N GLN A 573 54.34 8.96 -7.45
CA GLN A 573 53.30 9.03 -8.48
C GLN A 573 53.85 9.38 -9.86
N ARG A 574 54.87 10.25 -9.94
CA ARG A 574 55.59 10.51 -11.20
C ARG A 574 56.18 9.25 -11.81
N LYS A 575 56.77 8.37 -10.99
CA LYS A 575 57.42 7.12 -11.43
C LYS A 575 56.45 6.06 -11.96
N LEU A 576 55.14 6.22 -11.74
CA LEU A 576 54.11 5.29 -12.24
C LEU A 576 53.91 5.39 -13.77
N ALA A 577 54.41 6.45 -14.40
CA ALA A 577 54.28 6.67 -15.84
C ALA A 577 55.64 6.98 -16.50
N PRO A 578 56.57 6.02 -16.52
CA PRO A 578 57.90 6.23 -17.08
C PRO A 578 57.89 6.55 -18.58
N SER A 579 56.82 6.23 -19.32
CA SER A 579 56.73 6.51 -20.75
C SER A 579 56.38 7.96 -21.08
N ILE A 580 55.84 8.72 -20.13
CA ILE A 580 55.43 10.11 -20.33
C ILE A 580 56.62 11.04 -20.04
N PRO A 581 56.93 12.04 -20.87
CA PRO A 581 58.07 12.94 -20.66
C PRO A 581 58.00 13.74 -19.35
N ASP A 582 59.16 14.02 -18.75
CA ASP A 582 59.25 14.72 -17.45
C ASP A 582 58.66 16.13 -17.49
N GLU A 583 58.78 16.83 -18.62
CA GLU A 583 58.25 18.18 -18.82
C GLU A 583 56.73 18.25 -18.75
N LYS A 584 56.03 17.12 -18.91
CA LYS A 584 54.57 17.06 -18.73
C LYS A 584 54.16 17.01 -17.27
N PHE A 585 55.08 16.82 -16.32
CA PHE A 585 54.72 16.70 -14.91
C PHE A 585 55.10 17.91 -14.09
N VAL A 586 54.20 18.27 -13.17
CA VAL A 586 54.51 19.20 -12.09
C VAL A 586 54.21 18.50 -10.76
N ILE A 587 55.23 18.37 -9.91
CA ILE A 587 55.03 17.81 -8.58
C ILE A 587 54.54 18.93 -7.67
N ILE A 588 53.27 18.89 -7.28
CA ILE A 588 52.66 19.86 -6.36
C ILE A 588 52.14 19.13 -5.12
N SER A 589 52.29 19.74 -3.94
CA SER A 589 51.70 19.16 -2.73
C SER A 589 50.16 19.24 -2.77
N ASN A 590 49.49 18.60 -1.83
CA ASN A 590 48.03 18.72 -1.67
C ASN A 590 47.57 20.08 -1.12
N GLY A 591 48.46 21.08 -1.01
CA GLY A 591 48.14 22.40 -0.47
C GLY A 591 47.90 22.43 1.04
N ILE A 592 48.07 21.32 1.76
CA ILE A 592 47.95 21.26 3.21
C ILE A 592 49.19 21.92 3.83
N ASN A 593 49.04 23.15 4.33
CA ASN A 593 50.02 23.74 5.25
C ASN A 593 49.85 23.06 6.61
N VAL A 594 50.69 22.07 6.88
CA VAL A 594 50.85 21.57 8.25
C VAL A 594 51.65 22.62 9.02
N LEU A 595 50.98 23.68 9.47
CA LEU A 595 51.49 24.44 10.60
C LEU A 595 51.38 23.49 11.80
N TYR A 596 52.45 22.75 12.07
CA TYR A 596 52.66 22.22 13.41
C TYR A 596 52.76 23.45 14.32
N GLU A 597 51.67 23.78 15.01
CA GLU A 597 51.77 24.57 16.24
C GLU A 597 52.76 23.82 17.14
N LYS A 598 53.92 24.44 17.37
CA LYS A 598 54.90 24.01 18.35
C LYS A 598 54.45 24.42 19.74
#